data_AF-A0A9D6YCY5-F1
#
_entry.id   AF-A0A9D6YCY5-F1
#
_cell.length_a   1.000
_cell.length_b   1.000
_cell.length_c   1.000
_cell.angle_alpha   90.00
_cell.angle_beta   90.00
_cell.angle_gamma   90.00
#
_symmetry.space_group_name_H-M   'P 1'
#
loop_
_entity.id
_entity.type
_entity.pdbx_description
1 polymer ?
#
loop_
_entity_poly.entity_id
_entity_poly.type
_entity_poly.pdbx_seq_one_letter_code
_entity_poly.pdbx_strand_id
1 'polypeptide(L)'
;MRTKTISWPAPVCRLLGVFAGLAVLVVAHAGELNVGWASIDLTPELSRDRQAVMGGLLIPRFSSEVRSRVTATALALEGLDAAGARTQAVLVNLACPSQTESQALYISADFWDAVRTRLRTWRRRPGRTGAPEA
;
A
#
# COMPACT_ATOMS: atom_id res chain seq x y z
N MET A 1 -11.20 -9.76 -0.63
CA MET A 1 -11.00 -8.31 -0.81
C MET A 1 -12.24 -7.61 -0.25
N ARG A 2 -12.11 -6.88 0.87
CA ARG A 2 -13.21 -6.07 1.38
C ARG A 2 -12.99 -4.65 0.85
N THR A 3 -13.83 -4.23 -0.07
CA THR A 3 -13.89 -2.83 -0.53
C THR A 3 -14.90 -2.10 0.34
N LYS A 4 -14.55 -0.92 0.84
CA LYS A 4 -15.49 -0.04 1.50
C LYS A 4 -15.49 1.27 0.73
N THR A 5 -16.54 1.52 -0.02
CA THR A 5 -16.80 2.83 -0.63
C THR A 5 -17.21 3.76 0.50
N ILE A 6 -16.35 4.73 0.81
CA ILE A 6 -16.68 5.79 1.75
C ILE A 6 -17.29 6.91 0.91
N SER A 7 -18.61 6.89 0.77
CA SER A 7 -19.37 8.00 0.22
C SER A 7 -19.54 9.06 1.31
N TRP A 8 -19.07 10.28 1.06
CA TRP A 8 -19.45 11.41 1.90
C TRP A 8 -20.90 11.77 1.60
N PRO A 9 -21.79 11.89 2.61
CA PRO A 9 -23.06 12.56 2.38
C PRO A 9 -22.74 14.01 1.98
N ALA A 10 -23.38 14.48 0.92
CA ALA A 10 -23.27 15.86 0.45
C ALA A 10 -23.33 16.85 1.63
N PRO A 11 -22.53 17.94 1.64
CA PRO A 11 -22.56 18.88 2.74
C PRO A 11 -23.97 19.45 2.85
N VAL A 12 -24.52 19.40 4.06
CA VAL A 12 -25.80 19.99 4.43
C VAL A 12 -25.69 21.51 4.27
N CYS A 13 -25.87 22.00 3.05
CA CYS A 13 -26.03 23.43 2.73
C CYS A 13 -27.46 23.85 3.01
N ARG A 14 -27.86 23.85 4.29
CA ARG A 14 -29.06 24.54 4.76
C ARG A 14 -28.73 25.36 6.01
N LEU A 15 -28.12 26.51 5.79
CA LEU A 15 -28.29 27.67 6.67
C LEU A 15 -28.64 28.85 5.79
N LEU A 16 -29.94 29.15 5.75
CA LEU A 16 -30.50 30.41 5.32
C LEU A 16 -29.90 31.51 6.20
N GLY A 17 -29.08 32.37 5.61
CA GLY A 17 -28.52 33.56 6.24
C GLY A 17 -28.05 34.50 5.16
N VAL A 18 -28.92 35.43 4.76
CA VAL A 18 -28.63 36.50 3.82
C VAL A 18 -27.50 37.37 4.38
N PHE A 19 -26.29 37.22 3.85
CA PHE A 19 -25.25 38.25 3.89
C PHE A 19 -24.73 38.46 2.47
N ALA A 20 -25.16 39.56 1.87
CA ALA A 20 -24.61 40.09 0.64
C ALA A 20 -23.18 40.59 0.91
N GLY A 21 -22.18 39.80 0.50
CA GLY A 21 -20.78 40.17 0.64
C GLY A 21 -19.87 38.99 0.37
N LEU A 22 -19.43 38.86 -0.89
CA LEU A 22 -18.41 37.91 -1.35
C LEU A 22 -18.60 36.45 -0.88
N ALA A 23 -19.54 35.75 -1.52
CA ALA A 23 -19.62 34.30 -1.42
C ALA A 23 -18.34 33.70 -2.02
N VAL A 24 -17.36 33.40 -1.17
CA VAL A 24 -16.30 32.46 -1.49
C VAL A 24 -17.01 31.14 -1.79
N LEU A 25 -17.12 30.81 -3.08
CA LEU A 25 -17.57 29.51 -3.55
C LEU A 25 -16.52 28.50 -3.09
N VAL A 26 -16.70 27.94 -1.89
CA VAL A 26 -16.01 26.72 -1.48
C VAL A 26 -16.62 25.61 -2.33
N VAL A 27 -16.06 25.40 -3.52
CA VAL A 27 -16.37 24.23 -4.33
C VAL A 27 -15.81 23.02 -3.59
N ALA A 28 -16.65 22.39 -2.77
CA ALA A 28 -16.39 21.06 -2.27
C ALA A 28 -16.37 20.11 -3.48
N HIS A 29 -15.18 19.74 -3.93
CA HIS A 29 -15.04 18.78 -5.02
C HIS A 29 -15.46 17.41 -4.51
N ALA A 30 -16.63 16.94 -4.95
CA ALA A 30 -17.13 15.60 -4.70
C ALA A 30 -16.26 14.58 -5.48
N GLY A 31 -15.10 14.24 -4.93
CA GLY A 31 -14.28 13.15 -5.43
C GLY A 31 -14.70 11.82 -4.81
N GLU A 32 -14.69 10.74 -5.59
CA GLU A 32 -14.89 9.38 -5.08
C GLU A 32 -13.55 8.80 -4.61
N LEU A 33 -13.51 8.25 -3.40
CA LEU A 33 -12.34 7.56 -2.85
C LEU A 33 -12.65 6.07 -2.68
N ASN A 34 -12.02 5.26 -3.53
CA ASN A 34 -12.02 3.81 -3.45
C ASN A 34 -10.86 3.33 -2.58
N VAL A 35 -11.18 2.49 -1.58
CA VAL A 35 -10.22 1.92 -0.64
C VAL A 35 -10.34 0.40 -0.64
N GLY A 36 -9.20 -0.28 -0.80
CA GLY A 36 -9.10 -1.72 -0.66
C GLY A 36 -7.82 -2.10 0.07
N TRP A 37 -7.86 -3.16 0.86
CA TRP A 37 -6.66 -3.69 1.49
C TRP A 37 -6.61 -5.21 1.43
N ALA A 38 -5.42 -5.75 1.55
CA ALA A 38 -5.14 -7.17 1.66
C ALA A 38 -3.93 -7.40 2.57
N SER A 39 -3.94 -8.52 3.29
CA SER A 39 -2.81 -8.95 4.09
C SER A 39 -2.47 -10.40 3.79
N ILE A 40 -1.19 -10.72 3.79
CA ILE A 40 -0.67 -12.08 3.60
C ILE A 40 0.35 -12.40 4.69
N ASP A 41 0.51 -13.68 4.99
CA ASP A 41 1.53 -14.19 5.88
C ASP A 41 2.79 -14.54 5.08
N LEU A 42 3.92 -13.93 5.47
CA LEU A 42 5.25 -14.17 4.90
C LEU A 42 6.16 -14.93 5.87
N THR A 43 5.60 -15.47 6.96
CA THR A 43 6.34 -16.25 7.94
C THR A 43 7.06 -17.41 7.25
N PRO A 44 8.39 -17.51 7.34
CA PRO A 44 9.11 -18.62 6.75
C PRO A 44 8.74 -19.93 7.45
N GLU A 45 8.56 -20.98 6.66
CA GLU A 45 8.47 -22.34 7.21
C GLU A 45 9.85 -22.76 7.69
N LEU A 46 9.96 -23.00 9.00
CA LEU A 46 11.20 -23.44 9.63
C LEU A 46 11.12 -24.94 9.95
N SER A 47 12.22 -25.63 9.72
CA SER A 47 12.39 -27.05 10.01
C SER A 47 13.82 -27.31 10.51
N ARG A 48 14.13 -28.56 10.85
CA ARG A 48 15.51 -28.93 11.25
C ARG A 48 16.54 -28.61 10.17
N ASP A 49 16.15 -28.73 8.91
CA ASP A 49 16.97 -28.50 7.71
C ASP A 49 16.73 -27.12 7.05
N ARG A 50 15.79 -26.31 7.56
CA ARG A 50 15.47 -24.99 7.01
C ARG A 50 15.38 -23.93 8.10
N GLN A 51 16.40 -23.06 8.15
CA GLN A 51 16.49 -21.96 9.10
C GLN A 51 16.38 -20.61 8.37
N ALA A 52 15.83 -19.60 9.05
CA ALA A 52 15.78 -18.25 8.51
C ALA A 52 17.06 -17.48 8.87
N VAL A 53 17.64 -16.80 7.88
CA VAL A 53 18.73 -15.84 8.12
C VAL A 53 18.13 -14.53 8.60
N MET A 54 18.54 -14.07 9.77
CA MET A 54 18.14 -12.78 10.33
C MET A 54 19.09 -11.69 9.82
N GLY A 55 18.54 -10.75 9.05
CA GLY A 55 19.23 -9.54 8.61
C GLY A 55 19.40 -8.48 9.69
N GLY A 56 20.03 -7.37 9.34
CA GLY A 56 20.19 -6.18 10.19
C GLY A 56 21.48 -6.12 11.01
N LEU A 57 22.31 -7.16 10.99
CA LEU A 57 23.70 -7.12 11.47
C LEU A 57 24.64 -7.47 10.32
N LEU A 58 25.90 -7.03 10.41
CA LEU A 58 26.96 -7.35 9.45
C LEU A 58 27.48 -8.80 9.59
N ILE A 59 26.78 -9.63 10.36
CA ILE A 59 27.09 -11.06 10.56
C ILE A 59 25.81 -11.87 10.39
N PRO A 60 25.86 -13.01 9.70
CA PRO A 60 24.69 -13.87 9.53
C PRO A 60 24.30 -14.49 10.88
N ARG A 61 23.01 -14.44 11.19
CA ARG A 61 22.42 -15.15 12.33
C ARG A 61 21.30 -16.03 11.83
N PHE A 62 21.22 -17.26 12.33
CA PHE A 62 20.23 -18.23 11.89
C PHE A 62 19.22 -18.47 13.01
N SER A 63 17.92 -18.45 12.67
CA SER A 63 16.84 -18.79 13.59
C SER A 63 16.11 -20.06 13.13
N SER A 64 15.87 -20.97 14.07
CA SER A 64 15.03 -22.16 13.88
C SER A 64 13.60 -21.97 14.40
N GLU A 65 13.26 -20.80 14.94
CA GLU A 65 11.97 -20.55 15.58
C GLU A 65 11.31 -19.25 15.09
N VAL A 66 9.97 -19.28 15.05
CA VAL A 66 9.11 -18.12 14.80
C VAL A 66 8.44 -17.72 16.11
N ARG A 67 8.83 -16.57 16.66
CA ARG A 67 8.18 -16.01 17.86
C ARG A 67 6.83 -15.34 17.53
N SER A 68 6.80 -14.58 16.44
CA SER A 68 5.63 -13.84 15.95
C SER A 68 5.60 -13.92 14.43
N ARG A 69 4.39 -13.97 13.85
CA ARG A 69 4.22 -14.02 12.39
C ARG A 69 4.75 -12.75 11.72
N VAL A 70 5.32 -12.92 10.53
CA VAL A 70 5.78 -11.83 9.68
C VAL A 70 4.72 -11.60 8.61
N THR A 71 3.93 -10.53 8.72
CA THR A 71 2.84 -10.25 7.78
C THR A 71 3.17 -9.08 6.86
N ALA A 72 2.66 -9.13 5.63
CA ALA A 72 2.60 -8.01 4.71
C ALA A 72 1.17 -7.50 4.58
N THR A 73 0.98 -6.18 4.61
CA THR A 73 -0.32 -5.54 4.39
C THR A 73 -0.19 -4.49 3.29
N ALA A 74 -1.01 -4.59 2.26
CA ALA A 74 -1.13 -3.58 1.22
C ALA A 74 -2.48 -2.84 1.35
N LEU A 75 -2.43 -1.52 1.30
CA LEU A 75 -3.58 -0.61 1.22
C LEU A 75 -3.55 0.10 -0.13
N ALA A 76 -4.54 -0.16 -0.95
CA ALA A 76 -4.77 0.51 -2.23
C ALA A 76 -5.79 1.64 -2.04
N LEU A 77 -5.43 2.82 -2.55
CA LEU A 77 -6.25 4.01 -2.59
C LEU A 77 -6.40 4.43 -4.04
N GLU A 78 -7.62 4.78 -4.43
CA GLU A 78 -7.93 5.34 -5.73
C GLU A 78 -8.88 6.52 -5.56
N GLY A 79 -8.47 7.69 -6.02
CA GLY A 79 -9.28 8.89 -6.03
C GLY A 79 -9.67 9.27 -7.45
N LEU A 80 -10.92 9.69 -7.64
CA LEU A 80 -11.40 10.37 -8.85
C LEU A 80 -11.65 11.83 -8.50
N ASP A 81 -11.09 12.75 -9.28
CA ASP A 81 -11.45 14.17 -9.16
C ASP A 81 -12.79 14.46 -9.85
N ALA A 82 -13.28 15.71 -9.72
CA ALA A 82 -14.55 16.11 -10.33
C ALA A 82 -14.53 16.09 -11.87
N ALA A 83 -13.36 16.11 -12.50
CA ALA A 83 -13.19 15.97 -13.94
C ALA A 83 -13.05 14.50 -14.39
N GLY A 84 -13.08 13.55 -13.44
CA GLY A 84 -12.92 12.13 -13.68
C GLY A 84 -11.45 11.68 -13.81
N ALA A 85 -10.48 12.54 -13.47
CA ALA A 85 -9.07 12.15 -13.47
C ALA A 85 -8.79 11.21 -12.29
N ARG A 86 -8.11 10.09 -12.60
CA ARG A 86 -7.84 9.02 -11.64
C ARG A 86 -6.44 9.13 -11.05
N THR A 87 -6.34 9.16 -9.73
CA THR A 87 -5.09 9.06 -8.97
C THR A 87 -5.09 7.77 -8.16
N GLN A 88 -3.97 7.03 -8.18
CA GLN A 88 -3.85 5.75 -7.47
C GLN A 88 -2.59 5.74 -6.61
N ALA A 89 -2.71 5.20 -5.40
CA ALA A 89 -1.60 4.98 -4.49
C ALA A 89 -1.71 3.58 -3.84
N VAL A 90 -0.57 2.95 -3.59
CA VAL A 90 -0.52 1.71 -2.81
C VAL A 90 0.50 1.89 -1.70
N LEU A 91 0.06 1.73 -0.47
CA LEU A 91 0.90 1.70 0.72
C LEU A 91 1.14 0.24 1.09
N VAL A 92 2.38 -0.12 1.39
CA VAL A 92 2.73 -1.47 1.80
C VAL A 92 3.46 -1.41 3.13
N ASN A 93 2.94 -2.12 4.11
CA ASN A 93 3.56 -2.33 5.41
C ASN A 93 4.09 -3.77 5.50
N LEU A 94 5.33 -3.93 5.95
CA LEU A 94 5.99 -5.22 6.13
C LEU A 94 6.54 -5.30 7.56
N ALA A 95 6.19 -6.35 8.29
CA ALA A 95 6.68 -6.59 9.64
C ALA A 95 8.11 -7.17 9.66
N CYS A 96 9.04 -6.59 8.88
CA CYS A 96 10.42 -7.02 8.71
C CYS A 96 11.31 -5.79 8.41
N PRO A 97 12.57 -5.72 8.89
CA PRO A 97 13.47 -4.62 8.53
C PRO A 97 13.62 -4.48 7.01
N SER A 98 13.59 -3.24 6.54
CA SER A 98 13.62 -2.91 5.10
C SER A 98 14.99 -3.08 4.43
N GLN A 99 16.02 -3.43 5.18
CA GLN A 99 17.40 -3.55 4.70
C GLN A 99 18.07 -4.80 5.30
N THR A 100 18.35 -5.74 4.42
CA THR A 100 19.04 -7.00 4.64
C THR A 100 20.34 -7.08 3.82
N GLU A 101 20.47 -6.25 2.78
CA GLU A 101 21.70 -6.14 2.01
C GLU A 101 22.79 -5.44 2.82
N SER A 102 23.74 -6.24 3.30
CA SER A 102 24.92 -5.79 4.04
C SER A 102 26.18 -5.97 3.20
N GLN A 103 27.15 -5.07 3.36
CA GLN A 103 28.50 -5.14 2.76
C GLN A 103 28.60 -4.89 1.24
N ALA A 104 27.54 -4.38 0.61
CA ALA A 104 27.61 -3.90 -0.77
C ALA A 104 28.28 -2.52 -0.86
N LEU A 105 29.07 -2.28 -1.91
CA LEU A 105 29.63 -0.96 -2.25
C LEU A 105 28.70 -0.17 -3.18
N TYR A 106 27.39 -0.32 -3.00
CA TYR A 106 26.36 0.42 -3.73
C TYR A 106 25.13 0.69 -2.85
N ILE A 107 24.35 1.68 -3.25
CA ILE A 107 23.06 1.97 -2.63
C ILE A 107 22.00 1.06 -3.26
N SER A 108 21.23 0.38 -2.41
CA SER A 108 20.16 -0.53 -2.82
C SER A 108 18.85 -0.14 -2.17
N ALA A 109 17.76 -0.33 -2.92
CA ALA A 109 16.41 -0.32 -2.35
C ALA A 109 16.00 -1.70 -1.80
N ASP A 110 16.91 -2.67 -1.81
CA ASP A 110 16.71 -4.05 -1.35
C ASP A 110 15.49 -4.69 -2.04
N PHE A 111 14.73 -5.52 -1.33
CA PHE A 111 13.54 -6.18 -1.84
C PHE A 111 12.51 -5.21 -2.45
N TRP A 112 12.51 -3.91 -2.09
CA TRP A 112 11.60 -2.94 -2.71
C TRP A 112 11.89 -2.71 -4.19
N ASP A 113 13.13 -2.90 -4.65
CA ASP A 113 13.44 -2.82 -6.08
C ASP A 113 12.70 -3.93 -6.85
N ALA A 114 12.83 -5.17 -6.39
CA ALA A 114 12.15 -6.33 -6.98
C ALA A 114 10.62 -6.16 -6.97
N VAL A 115 10.06 -5.69 -5.86
CA VAL A 115 8.61 -5.41 -5.73
C VAL A 115 8.15 -4.37 -6.75
N ARG A 116 8.85 -3.23 -6.86
CA ARG A 116 8.49 -2.18 -7.82
C ARG A 116 8.62 -2.65 -9.26
N THR A 117 9.67 -3.41 -9.57
CA THR A 117 9.87 -4.01 -10.89
C THR A 117 8.71 -4.94 -11.24
N ARG A 118 8.33 -5.84 -10.32
CA ARG A 118 7.21 -6.77 -10.52
C ARG A 118 5.88 -6.03 -10.71
N LEU A 119 5.61 -4.99 -9.91
CA LEU A 119 4.41 -4.16 -10.04
C LEU A 119 4.37 -3.39 -11.37
N ARG A 120 5.50 -2.82 -11.82
CA ARG A 120 5.60 -2.12 -13.11
C ARG A 120 5.35 -3.07 -14.28
N THR A 121 5.95 -4.26 -14.24
CA THR A 121 5.74 -5.30 -15.26
C THR A 121 4.28 -5.75 -15.28
N TRP A 122 3.71 -6.03 -14.10
CA TRP A 122 2.31 -6.42 -13.99
C TRP A 122 1.33 -5.34 -14.48
N ARG A 123 1.60 -4.05 -14.20
CA ARG A 123 0.78 -2.92 -14.67
C ARG A 123 0.77 -2.78 -16.19
N ARG A 124 1.83 -3.21 -16.87
CA ARG A 124 1.98 -3.09 -18.33
C ARG A 124 1.35 -4.28 -19.10
N ARG A 125 0.88 -5.33 -18.43
CA ARG A 125 0.28 -6.49 -19.09
C ARG A 125 -1.06 -6.11 -19.78
N PRO A 126 -1.25 -6.44 -21.06
CA PRO A 126 -2.49 -6.16 -21.77
C PRO A 126 -3.66 -6.97 -21.19
N GLY A 127 -4.88 -6.40 -21.19
CA GLY A 127 -6.11 -7.08 -20.76
C GLY A 127 -6.42 -7.02 -19.25
N ARG A 128 -5.75 -6.16 -18.48
CA ARG A 128 -5.87 -6.20 -17.01
C ARG A 128 -6.96 -5.25 -16.47
N THR A 129 -8.08 -5.83 -16.03
CA THR A 129 -9.11 -5.18 -15.18
C THR A 129 -9.18 -5.75 -13.74
N GLY A 130 -8.27 -6.65 -13.33
CA GLY A 130 -8.30 -7.29 -12.00
C GLY A 130 -6.95 -7.33 -11.28
N ALA A 131 -6.97 -7.33 -9.93
CA ALA A 131 -5.81 -7.37 -9.02
C ALA A 131 -4.85 -8.56 -9.32
N PRO A 132 -3.56 -8.52 -8.89
CA PRO A 132 -2.64 -9.62 -9.13
C PRO A 132 -3.11 -10.83 -8.32
N GLU A 133 -3.16 -12.01 -8.93
CA GLU A 133 -3.26 -13.25 -8.17
C GLU A 133 -2.05 -13.37 -7.23
N ALA A 134 -2.35 -13.68 -5.97
CA ALA A 134 -1.41 -13.79 -4.86
C ALA A 134 -0.57 -15.06 -4.97
#